data_AF-A0A3D5EN36-F1
#
_entry.id   AF-A0A3D5EN36-F1
#
_cell.length_a   1.000
_cell.length_b   1.000
_cell.length_c   1.000
_cell.angle_alpha   90.00
_cell.angle_beta   90.00
_cell.angle_gamma   90.00
#
_symmetry.space_group_name_H-M   'P 1'
#
loop_
_entity.id
_entity.type
_entity.pdbx_description
1 polymer ?
#
loop_
_entity_poly.entity_id
_entity_poly.type
_entity_poly.pdbx_seq_one_letter_code
_entity_poly.pdbx_strand_id
1 'polypeptide(L)' 'MAHKIALVFPGQGSQAVGMLSELLADSQIAKATFAEASEALGYDLAALVLNGPEEELNQTHRTQPALLT' A
#
# COMPACT_ATOMS: atom_id res chain seq x y z
N MET A 1 -7.07 11.64 -32.31
CA MET A 1 -7.51 10.28 -31.92
C MET A 1 -7.28 10.10 -30.43
N ALA A 2 -8.30 9.68 -29.67
CA ALA A 2 -8.11 9.37 -28.25
C ALA A 2 -7.27 8.10 -28.10
N HIS A 3 -6.23 8.14 -27.27
CA HIS A 3 -5.41 6.97 -26.95
C HIS A 3 -6.16 6.07 -25.96
N LYS A 4 -6.10 4.75 -26.18
CA LYS A 4 -6.61 3.78 -25.21
C LYS A 4 -5.58 3.62 -24.11
N ILE A 5 -6.00 3.81 -22.86
CA ILE A 5 -5.17 3.60 -21.67
C ILE A 5 -5.56 2.25 -21.05
N ALA A 6 -4.57 1.46 -20.66
CA ALA A 6 -4.74 0.28 -19.83
C ALA A 6 -3.99 0.49 -18.52
N LEU A 7 -4.63 0.14 -17.40
CA LEU A 7 -4.02 0.16 -16.07
C LEU A 7 -3.79 -1.28 -15.64
N VAL A 8 -2.59 -1.58 -15.17
CA VAL A 8 -2.22 -2.91 -14.66
C VAL A 8 -1.78 -2.74 -13.22
N PHE A 9 -2.40 -3.48 -12.33
CA PHE A 9 -2.08 -3.48 -10.91
C PHE A 9 -1.25 -4.73 -10.59
N PRO A 10 -0.01 -4.59 -10.10
CA PRO A 10 0.83 -5.74 -9.77
C PRO A 10 0.29 -6.49 -8.55
N GLY A 11 0.59 -7.79 -8.49
CA GLY A 11 0.19 -8.65 -7.37
C GLY A 11 1.29 -8.84 -6.32
N GLN A 12 1.07 -9.81 -5.43
CA GLN A 12 2.05 -10.24 -4.42
C GLN A 12 3.42 -10.55 -5.05
N GLY A 13 4.49 -10.10 -4.38
CA GLY A 13 5.86 -10.11 -4.86
C GLY A 13 6.39 -8.75 -5.32
N SER A 14 5.51 -7.75 -5.43
CA SER A 14 5.88 -6.37 -5.79
C SER A 14 6.04 -5.43 -4.58
N GLN A 15 5.69 -5.88 -3.37
CA GLN A 15 5.82 -5.10 -2.14
C GLN A 15 7.28 -4.90 -1.74
N ALA A 16 7.58 -3.71 -1.21
CA ALA A 16 8.89 -3.38 -0.65
C ALA A 16 8.72 -2.38 0.50
N VAL A 17 9.60 -2.46 1.51
CA VAL A 17 9.62 -1.46 2.58
C VAL A 17 9.95 -0.08 2.01
N GLY A 18 9.18 0.93 2.41
CA GLY A 18 9.32 2.30 1.92
C GLY A 18 8.56 2.58 0.62
N MET A 19 7.88 1.58 0.03
CA MET A 19 6.97 1.82 -1.09
C MET A 19 5.88 2.82 -0.67
N LEU A 20 5.33 3.55 -1.65
CA LEU A 20 4.27 4.56 -1.44
C LEU A 20 4.66 5.74 -0.54
N SER A 21 5.93 5.91 -0.14
CA SER A 21 6.39 7.01 0.73
C SER A 21 6.06 8.40 0.19
N GLU A 22 6.35 8.66 -1.09
CA GLU A 22 6.00 9.93 -1.74
C GLU A 22 4.47 10.13 -1.80
N LEU A 23 3.73 9.07 -2.18
CA LEU A 23 2.28 9.14 -2.28
C LEU A 23 1.63 9.43 -0.91
N LEU A 24 2.09 8.75 0.14
CA LEU A 24 1.64 8.95 1.50
C LEU A 24 2.14 10.27 2.11
N ALA A 25 3.17 10.91 1.56
CA ALA A 25 3.58 12.25 1.98
C ALA A 25 2.68 13.33 1.39
N ASP A 26 2.34 13.23 0.09
CA ASP A 26 1.77 14.32 -0.69
C ASP A 26 0.25 14.21 -0.90
N SER A 27 -0.30 13.00 -0.86
CA SER A 27 -1.71 12.75 -1.17
C SER A 27 -2.58 12.63 0.09
N GLN A 28 -3.46 13.62 0.29
CA GLN A 28 -4.46 13.57 1.37
C GLN A 28 -5.42 12.39 1.22
N ILE A 29 -5.78 12.03 -0.02
CA ILE A 29 -6.66 10.88 -0.26
C ILE A 29 -5.95 9.57 0.09
N ALA A 30 -4.66 9.41 -0.25
CA ALA A 30 -3.92 8.21 0.12
C ALA A 30 -3.78 8.06 1.63
N LYS A 31 -3.49 9.16 2.36
CA LYS A 31 -3.45 9.16 3.82
C LYS A 31 -4.79 8.72 4.42
N ALA A 32 -5.89 9.24 3.90
CA ALA A 32 -7.23 8.88 4.37
C ALA A 32 -7.56 7.41 4.10
N THR A 33 -7.25 6.89 2.90
CA THR A 33 -7.46 5.48 2.56
C THR A 33 -6.65 4.55 3.47
N PHE A 34 -5.39 4.88 3.75
CA PHE A 34 -4.55 4.10 4.66
C PHE A 34 -5.02 4.17 6.12
N ALA A 35 -5.58 5.30 6.55
CA ALA A 35 -6.17 5.42 7.88
C ALA A 35 -7.42 4.54 8.03
N GLU A 36 -8.32 4.55 7.03
CA GLU A 36 -9.50 3.67 6.99
C GLU A 36 -9.10 2.19 6.99
N ALA A 37 -8.11 1.82 6.16
CA ALA A 37 -7.61 0.45 6.13
C ALA A 37 -6.98 0.04 7.47
N SER A 38 -6.21 0.92 8.11
CA SER A 38 -5.59 0.64 9.40
C SER A 38 -6.64 0.43 10.50
N GLU A 39 -7.72 1.22 10.50
CA GLU A 39 -8.86 1.04 11.40
C GLU A 39 -9.54 -0.32 11.18
N ALA A 40 -9.81 -0.69 9.92
CA ALA A 40 -10.45 -1.95 9.57
C ALA A 40 -9.58 -3.18 9.89
N LEU A 41 -8.25 -3.05 9.77
CA LEU A 41 -7.29 -4.13 9.98
C LEU A 41 -6.85 -4.27 11.46
N GLY A 42 -7.00 -3.21 12.26
CA GLY A 42 -6.59 -3.18 13.65
C GLY A 42 -5.08 -3.02 13.87
N TYR A 43 -4.34 -2.57 12.86
CA TYR A 43 -2.91 -2.25 12.96
C TYR A 43 -2.55 -1.11 11.98
N ASP A 44 -1.43 -0.44 12.23
CA ASP A 44 -0.95 0.65 11.37
C ASP A 44 -0.34 0.10 10.08
N LEU A 45 -1.14 0.06 9.01
CA LEU A 45 -0.73 -0.43 7.71
C LEU A 45 0.31 0.51 7.07
N ALA A 46 0.16 1.83 7.27
CA ALA A 46 1.09 2.80 6.73
C ALA A 46 2.48 2.63 7.35
N ALA A 47 2.56 2.45 8.66
CA ALA A 47 3.82 2.19 9.35
C ALA A 47 4.48 0.90 8.85
N LEU A 48 3.71 -0.17 8.64
CA LEU A 48 4.24 -1.43 8.10
C LEU A 48 4.81 -1.25 6.69
N VAL A 49 4.08 -0.55 5.81
CA VAL A 49 4.51 -0.31 4.43
C VAL A 49 5.75 0.59 4.36
N LEU A 50 5.79 1.65 5.18
CA LEU A 50 6.88 2.62 5.16
C LEU A 50 8.15 2.11 5.85
N ASN A 51 8.00 1.38 6.96
CA ASN A 51 9.11 1.09 7.87
C ASN A 51 9.38 -0.41 8.05
N GLY A 52 8.50 -1.29 7.57
CA GLY A 52 8.62 -2.72 7.74
C GLY A 52 8.30 -3.18 9.17
N PRO A 53 8.89 -4.30 9.64
CA PRO A 53 9.98 -5.06 9.01
C PRO A 53 9.55 -5.80 7.74
N GLU A 54 10.50 -6.04 6.83
CA GLU A 54 10.26 -6.72 5.55
C GLU A 54 9.61 -8.11 5.72
N GLU A 55 10.03 -8.85 6.76
CA GLU A 55 9.46 -10.16 7.07
C GLU A 55 7.95 -10.09 7.37
N GLU A 56 7.50 -9.08 8.12
CA GLU A 56 6.07 -8.87 8.38
C GLU A 56 5.32 -8.43 7.13
N LEU A 57 5.92 -7.52 6.34
CA LEU A 57 5.32 -7.05 5.08
C LEU A 57 5.14 -8.21 4.09
N ASN A 58 6.02 -9.20 4.11
CA ASN A 58 5.99 -10.39 3.25
C ASN A 58 5.01 -11.49 3.70
N GLN A 59 4.35 -11.33 4.85
CA GLN A 59 3.29 -12.25 5.25
C GLN A 59 2.08 -12.03 4.35
N THR A 60 1.58 -13.07 3.68
CA THR A 60 0.49 -12.97 2.68
C THR A 60 -0.72 -12.15 3.17
N HIS A 61 -1.11 -12.29 4.43
CA HIS A 61 -2.25 -11.57 5.01
C HIS A 61 -1.99 -10.07 5.25
N ARG A 62 -0.73 -9.63 5.22
CA ARG A 62 -0.29 -8.22 5.30
C ARG A 62 0.10 -7.67 3.94
N THR A 63 0.71 -8.48 3.09
CA THR A 63 1.09 -8.09 1.72
C THR A 63 -0.12 -7.69 0.88
N GLN A 64 -1.22 -8.44 0.98
CA GLN A 64 -2.43 -8.16 0.20
C GLN A 64 -3.04 -6.78 0.53
N PRO A 65 -3.35 -6.45 1.80
CA PRO A 65 -3.83 -5.11 2.11
C PRO A 65 -2.80 -4.02 1.78
N ALA A 66 -1.50 -4.27 1.95
CA ALA A 66 -0.45 -3.32 1.60
C ALA A 66 -0.42 -2.94 0.09
N LEU A 67 -0.82 -3.85 -0.80
CA LEU A 67 -0.82 -3.62 -2.26
C LEU A 67 -2.15 -3.08 -2.80
N LEU A 68 -3.26 -3.32 -2.08
CA LEU A 68 -4.61 -3.02 -2.55
C LEU A 68 -5.23 -1.76 -1.94
N THR A 69 -4.53 -1.14 -0.98
CA THR A 69 -4.91 0.12 -0.30
C THR A 69 -4.26 1.31 -0.98
#